data_AF-A0A2X3GTC5-F1
#
_entry.id   AF-A0A2X3GTC5-F1
#
_cell.length_a   1.000
_cell.length_b   1.000
_cell.length_c   1.000
_cell.angle_alpha   90.00
_cell.angle_beta   90.00
_cell.angle_gamma   90.00
#
_symmetry.space_group_name_H-M   'P 1'
#
loop_
_entity.id
_entity.type
_entity.pdbx_description
1 polymer ?
#
loop_
_entity_poly.entity_id
_entity_poly.type
_entity_poly.pdbx_seq_one_letter_code
_entity_poly.pdbx_strand_id
1 'polypeptide(L)'
;MALGSWGVDLNCGCPSKLVNGSGGGATLLKDPELIYRGAKAMREAVPEHLPVTVKVRLGWDSGERRFEIADAVQQAGASELVVHGRTKEDGYKAERINWQAIGEIRQRLTIPVVANGEIWDWQSAQDCMAVTGCDSVMIGRGALNVPNLSRVIKYNEPAHAVAAGGPAVAKIYPLGKAG
;
A
#
# COMPACT_ATOMS: atom_id res chain seq x y z
N MET A 1 -9.02 -12.17 -18.07
CA MET A 1 -7.57 -12.03 -17.76
C MET A 1 -6.82 -13.18 -18.41
N ALA A 2 -5.74 -12.90 -19.13
CA ALA A 2 -5.04 -13.91 -19.93
C ALA A 2 -4.11 -14.85 -19.12
N LEU A 3 -3.56 -14.39 -18.00
CA LEU A 3 -2.54 -15.12 -17.21
C LEU A 3 -3.02 -15.62 -15.84
N GLY A 4 -4.32 -15.50 -15.53
CA GLY A 4 -4.92 -16.08 -14.32
C GLY A 4 -4.85 -15.27 -13.02
N SER A 5 -4.45 -13.99 -13.05
CA SER A 5 -4.49 -13.13 -11.85
C SER A 5 -5.91 -12.98 -11.30
N TRP A 6 -6.05 -12.93 -9.98
CA TRP A 6 -7.31 -12.57 -9.32
C TRP A 6 -7.39 -11.05 -9.20
N GLY A 7 -7.78 -10.40 -10.30
CA GLY A 7 -7.84 -8.95 -10.35
C GLY A 7 -6.49 -8.27 -10.62
N VAL A 8 -6.46 -6.95 -10.50
CA VAL A 8 -5.28 -6.10 -10.74
C VAL A 8 -5.30 -4.86 -9.85
N ASP A 9 -4.13 -4.41 -9.39
CA ASP A 9 -3.96 -3.19 -8.60
C ASP A 9 -3.23 -2.10 -9.41
N LEU A 10 -3.70 -0.86 -9.33
CA LEU A 10 -3.03 0.30 -9.90
C LEU A 10 -2.15 1.00 -8.85
N ASN A 11 -0.85 1.10 -9.14
CA ASN A 11 0.09 1.81 -8.29
C ASN A 11 0.11 3.33 -8.57
N CYS A 12 -0.37 4.10 -7.60
CA CYS A 12 -0.31 5.57 -7.59
C CYS A 12 0.58 6.10 -6.45
N GLY A 13 1.42 5.26 -5.84
CA GLY A 13 2.14 5.59 -4.60
C GLY A 13 3.66 5.48 -4.66
N CYS A 14 4.23 4.90 -5.73
CA CYS A 14 5.66 4.63 -5.84
C CYS A 14 6.47 5.94 -5.99
N PRO A 15 7.46 6.21 -5.12
CA PRO A 15 8.30 7.40 -5.23
C PRO A 15 9.51 7.23 -6.18
N SER A 16 9.70 6.04 -6.76
CA SER A 16 10.88 5.72 -7.58
C SER A 16 11.04 6.69 -8.75
N LYS A 17 12.27 7.18 -8.96
CA LYS A 17 12.60 8.10 -10.06
C LYS A 17 12.32 7.48 -11.43
N LEU A 18 12.55 6.18 -11.60
CA LEU A 18 12.31 5.49 -12.88
C LEU A 18 10.83 5.50 -13.25
N VAL A 19 9.96 5.18 -12.29
CA VAL A 19 8.50 5.12 -12.50
C VAL A 19 7.92 6.52 -12.69
N ASN A 20 8.33 7.47 -11.84
CA ASN A 20 7.89 8.86 -11.93
C ASN A 20 8.40 9.57 -13.18
N GLY A 21 9.61 9.24 -13.67
CA GLY A 21 10.18 9.81 -14.89
C GLY A 21 9.38 9.47 -16.15
N SER A 22 8.62 8.37 -16.12
CA SER A 22 7.68 7.97 -17.18
C SER A 22 6.24 8.43 -16.91
N GLY A 23 6.01 9.25 -15.89
CA GLY A 23 4.68 9.78 -15.55
C GLY A 23 3.77 8.82 -14.75
N GLY A 24 4.25 7.66 -14.34
CA GLY A 24 3.50 6.70 -13.50
C GLY A 24 3.82 6.81 -12.00
N GLY A 25 3.12 6.04 -11.17
CA GLY A 25 3.37 6.02 -9.72
C GLY A 25 2.87 7.30 -9.04
N ALA A 26 3.67 7.87 -8.14
CA ALA A 26 3.22 9.01 -7.34
C ALA A 26 2.97 10.29 -8.17
N THR A 27 3.52 10.42 -9.39
CA THR A 27 3.25 11.59 -10.25
C THR A 27 1.77 11.73 -10.58
N LEU A 28 1.02 10.63 -10.61
CA LEU A 28 -0.42 10.63 -10.83
C LEU A 28 -1.18 11.39 -9.73
N LEU A 29 -0.61 11.50 -8.52
CA LEU A 29 -1.22 12.23 -7.40
C LEU A 29 -1.28 13.75 -7.65
N LYS A 30 -0.50 14.26 -8.61
CA LYS A 30 -0.55 15.67 -9.03
C LYS A 30 -1.73 15.98 -9.93
N ASP A 31 -2.36 14.97 -10.51
CA ASP A 31 -3.51 15.11 -11.39
C ASP A 31 -4.46 13.90 -11.23
N PRO A 32 -5.41 13.96 -10.27
CA PRO A 32 -6.43 12.94 -10.03
C PRO A 32 -7.22 12.51 -11.27
N GLU A 33 -7.32 13.36 -12.30
CA GLU A 33 -7.97 13.00 -13.56
C GLU A 33 -7.21 11.88 -14.29
N LEU A 34 -5.88 11.79 -14.13
CA LEU A 34 -5.10 10.66 -14.65
C LEU A 34 -5.42 9.36 -13.88
N ILE A 35 -5.66 9.45 -12.57
CA ILE A 35 -6.06 8.31 -11.75
C ILE A 35 -7.43 7.81 -12.19
N TYR A 36 -8.41 8.73 -12.36
CA TYR A 36 -9.74 8.41 -12.85
C TYR A 36 -9.68 7.69 -14.20
N ARG A 37 -9.03 8.29 -15.20
CA ARG A 37 -8.94 7.72 -16.55
C ARG A 37 -8.23 6.37 -16.56
N GLY A 38 -7.12 6.24 -15.84
CA GLY A 38 -6.37 4.99 -15.75
C GLY A 38 -7.17 3.87 -15.08
N ALA A 39 -7.72 4.12 -13.90
CA ALA A 39 -8.51 3.14 -13.17
C ALA A 39 -9.80 2.75 -13.92
N LYS A 40 -10.46 3.72 -14.60
CA LYS A 40 -11.67 3.47 -15.39
C LYS A 40 -11.38 2.56 -16.57
N ALA A 41 -10.33 2.85 -17.34
CA ALA A 41 -9.92 2.01 -18.45
C ALA A 41 -9.54 0.59 -17.99
N MET A 42 -8.88 0.46 -16.83
CA MET A 42 -8.60 -0.85 -16.23
C MET A 42 -9.90 -1.57 -15.84
N ARG A 43 -10.85 -0.86 -15.24
CA ARG A 43 -12.13 -1.44 -14.81
C ARG A 43 -12.95 -1.94 -15.99
N GLU A 44 -12.99 -1.19 -17.09
CA GLU A 44 -13.66 -1.57 -18.34
C GLU A 44 -13.00 -2.77 -19.04
N ALA A 45 -11.67 -2.92 -18.93
CA ALA A 45 -10.92 -4.01 -19.55
C ALA A 45 -10.92 -5.32 -18.72
N VAL A 46 -11.14 -5.23 -17.41
CA VAL A 46 -11.10 -6.38 -16.50
C VAL A 46 -12.50 -6.95 -16.32
N PRO A 47 -12.71 -8.29 -16.44
CA PRO A 47 -14.00 -8.92 -16.19
C PRO A 47 -14.62 -8.47 -14.87
N GLU A 48 -15.93 -8.18 -14.87
CA GLU A 48 -16.65 -7.53 -13.76
C GLU A 48 -16.44 -8.21 -12.40
N HIS A 49 -16.44 -9.54 -12.37
CA HIS A 49 -16.27 -10.33 -11.14
C HIS A 49 -14.85 -10.32 -10.55
N LEU A 50 -13.86 -9.80 -11.28
CA LEU A 50 -12.48 -9.69 -10.81
C LEU A 50 -12.22 -8.26 -10.29
N PRO A 51 -11.56 -8.08 -9.14
CA PRO A 51 -11.37 -6.77 -8.55
C PRO A 51 -10.38 -5.91 -9.36
N VAL A 52 -10.62 -4.60 -9.35
CA VAL A 52 -9.64 -3.58 -9.74
C VAL A 52 -9.44 -2.68 -8.55
N THR A 53 -8.25 -2.68 -7.96
CA THR A 53 -7.94 -1.91 -6.75
C THR A 53 -6.96 -0.80 -7.08
N VAL A 54 -6.88 0.21 -6.21
CA VAL A 54 -5.90 1.30 -6.36
C VAL A 54 -5.18 1.52 -5.04
N LYS A 55 -3.85 1.64 -5.11
CA LYS A 55 -3.02 2.02 -3.96
C LYS A 55 -2.45 3.42 -4.13
N VAL A 56 -2.76 4.30 -3.18
CA VAL A 56 -2.36 5.72 -3.20
C VAL A 56 -1.53 6.11 -1.98
N ARG A 57 -0.97 7.31 -2.06
CA ARG A 57 -0.54 8.14 -0.93
C ARG A 57 -1.54 9.27 -0.74
N LEU A 58 -1.43 10.05 0.34
CA LEU A 58 -2.33 11.18 0.60
C LEU A 58 -2.21 12.32 -0.43
N GLY A 59 -1.09 12.37 -1.16
CA GLY A 59 -0.81 13.38 -2.18
C GLY A 59 0.68 13.40 -2.52
N TRP A 60 1.10 14.38 -3.33
CA TRP A 60 2.50 14.52 -3.75
C TRP A 60 3.36 15.17 -2.66
N ASP A 61 3.20 16.46 -2.44
CA ASP A 61 3.90 17.31 -1.46
C ASP A 61 2.99 17.66 -0.27
N SER A 62 1.70 17.92 -0.53
CA SER A 62 0.65 18.14 0.46
C SER A 62 -0.42 17.04 0.43
N GLY A 63 -1.25 16.98 1.47
CA GLY A 63 -2.43 16.11 1.55
C GLY A 63 -3.74 16.82 1.16
N GLU A 64 -3.66 18.01 0.55
CA GLU A 64 -4.83 18.85 0.25
C GLU A 64 -5.78 18.18 -0.75
N ARG A 65 -5.20 17.48 -1.74
CA ARG A 65 -5.96 16.81 -2.81
C ARG A 65 -6.42 15.39 -2.46
N ARG A 66 -6.27 14.97 -1.21
CA ARG A 66 -6.59 13.59 -0.77
C ARG A 66 -8.02 13.16 -1.11
N PHE A 67 -8.97 14.08 -1.03
CA PHE A 67 -10.37 13.82 -1.37
C PHE A 67 -10.59 13.75 -2.89
N GLU A 68 -9.93 14.62 -3.67
CA GLU A 68 -9.99 14.54 -5.14
C GLU A 68 -9.42 13.21 -5.64
N ILE A 69 -8.30 12.75 -5.05
CA ILE A 69 -7.69 11.45 -5.35
C ILE A 69 -8.65 10.30 -5.01
N ALA A 70 -9.22 10.32 -3.80
CA ALA A 70 -10.14 9.30 -3.33
C ALA A 70 -11.40 9.22 -4.20
N ASP A 71 -11.98 10.38 -4.52
CA ASP A 71 -13.16 10.51 -5.36
C ASP A 71 -12.90 9.99 -6.78
N ALA A 72 -11.73 10.32 -7.36
CA ALA A 72 -11.33 9.82 -8.68
C ALA A 72 -11.28 8.29 -8.74
N VAL A 73 -10.77 7.64 -7.68
CA VAL A 73 -10.73 6.17 -7.59
C VAL A 73 -12.13 5.58 -7.53
N GLN A 74 -13.00 6.10 -6.66
CA GLN A 74 -14.37 5.58 -6.52
C GLN A 74 -15.20 5.80 -7.78
N GLN A 75 -15.12 6.99 -8.38
CA GLN A 75 -15.87 7.31 -9.60
C GLN A 75 -15.40 6.50 -10.82
N ALA A 76 -14.15 6.04 -10.81
CA ALA A 76 -13.63 5.14 -11.84
C ALA A 76 -14.15 3.69 -11.72
N GLY A 77 -14.86 3.35 -10.63
CA GLY A 77 -15.40 2.02 -10.40
C GLY A 77 -14.38 1.02 -9.81
N ALA A 78 -13.35 1.50 -9.12
CA ALA A 78 -12.46 0.62 -8.37
C ALA A 78 -13.21 -0.11 -7.25
N SER A 79 -12.78 -1.33 -6.96
CA SER A 79 -13.39 -2.22 -5.97
C SER A 79 -12.93 -1.92 -4.53
N GLU A 80 -11.74 -1.34 -4.35
CA GLU A 80 -11.14 -1.02 -3.04
C GLU A 80 -10.07 0.06 -3.22
N LEU A 81 -9.86 0.88 -2.18
CA LEU A 81 -8.77 1.85 -2.09
C LEU A 81 -7.83 1.53 -0.92
N VAL A 82 -6.55 1.32 -1.21
CA VAL A 82 -5.50 1.24 -0.19
C VAL A 82 -4.83 2.61 -0.03
N VAL A 83 -4.86 3.18 1.17
CA VAL A 83 -4.27 4.50 1.45
C VAL A 83 -3.04 4.36 2.33
N HIS A 84 -1.88 4.71 1.79
CA HIS A 84 -0.70 4.96 2.61
C HIS A 84 -0.80 6.36 3.20
N GLY A 85 -0.86 6.47 4.53
CA GLY A 85 -1.12 7.72 5.27
C GLY A 85 0.01 8.77 5.27
N ARG A 86 0.73 8.94 4.16
CA ARG A 86 1.81 9.92 3.98
C ARG A 86 1.72 10.52 2.59
N THR A 87 2.24 11.72 2.39
CA THR A 87 2.49 12.25 1.04
C THR A 87 3.70 11.56 0.41
N LYS A 88 3.96 11.77 -0.88
CA LYS A 88 5.19 11.27 -1.51
C LYS A 88 6.43 11.91 -0.88
N GLU A 89 6.40 13.21 -0.59
CA GLU A 89 7.56 13.94 -0.04
C GLU A 89 7.89 13.60 1.42
N ASP A 90 6.90 13.18 2.21
CA ASP A 90 7.12 12.61 3.54
C ASP A 90 8.01 11.34 3.50
N GLY A 91 8.04 10.65 2.35
CA GLY A 91 8.83 9.45 2.15
C GLY A 91 8.44 8.32 3.11
N TYR A 92 9.39 7.93 3.95
CA TYR A 92 9.25 6.86 4.94
C TYR A 92 9.49 7.33 6.39
N LYS A 93 9.48 8.64 6.64
CA LYS A 93 9.55 9.24 7.96
C LYS A 93 8.36 8.77 8.81
N ALA A 94 8.61 8.27 10.01
CA ALA A 94 7.58 7.64 10.85
C ALA A 94 6.64 8.70 11.44
N GLU A 95 7.20 9.81 11.91
CA GLU A 95 6.51 10.96 12.49
C GLU A 95 5.55 11.68 11.54
N ARG A 96 5.56 11.31 10.25
CA ARG A 96 4.70 11.87 9.21
C ARG A 96 3.46 11.01 8.92
N ILE A 97 3.32 9.85 9.57
CA ILE A 97 2.13 9.02 9.39
C ILE A 97 0.88 9.76 9.87
N ASN A 98 -0.13 9.84 9.02
CA ASN A 98 -1.40 10.48 9.32
C ASN A 98 -2.54 9.48 9.09
N TRP A 99 -2.84 8.71 10.12
CA TRP A 99 -3.98 7.78 10.13
C TRP A 99 -5.32 8.53 10.16
N GLN A 100 -5.40 9.70 10.79
CA GLN A 100 -6.63 10.48 10.82
C GLN A 100 -7.13 10.82 9.41
N ALA A 101 -6.23 11.21 8.51
CA ALA A 101 -6.57 11.48 7.10
C ALA A 101 -7.10 10.26 6.36
N ILE A 102 -6.64 9.04 6.72
CA ILE A 102 -7.20 7.79 6.16
C ILE A 102 -8.63 7.59 6.66
N GLY A 103 -8.89 7.86 7.94
CA GLY A 103 -10.24 7.79 8.51
C GLY A 103 -11.22 8.77 7.87
N GLU A 104 -10.77 10.00 7.56
CA GLU A 104 -11.56 10.97 6.81
C GLU A 104 -11.91 10.48 5.41
N ILE A 105 -10.96 9.85 4.70
CA ILE A 105 -11.22 9.24 3.38
C ILE A 105 -12.22 8.09 3.51
N ARG A 106 -12.05 7.20 4.49
CA ARG A 106 -12.95 6.07 4.74
C ARG A 106 -14.39 6.53 4.98
N GLN A 107 -14.59 7.61 5.74
CA GLN A 107 -15.93 8.15 6.00
C GLN A 107 -16.58 8.76 4.76
N ARG A 108 -15.79 9.21 3.79
CA ARG A 108 -16.26 9.83 2.55
C ARG A 108 -16.66 8.80 1.48
N LEU A 109 -15.95 7.69 1.40
CA LEU A 109 -16.13 6.68 0.36
C LEU A 109 -17.18 5.63 0.75
N THR A 110 -17.80 5.02 -0.27
CA THR A 110 -18.68 3.86 -0.14
C THR A 110 -17.95 2.55 -0.45
N ILE A 111 -16.84 2.59 -1.18
CA ILE A 111 -15.98 1.44 -1.40
C ILE A 111 -15.09 1.16 -0.16
N PRO A 112 -14.67 -0.10 0.07
CA PRO A 112 -13.75 -0.44 1.14
C PRO A 112 -12.45 0.37 1.08
N VAL A 113 -11.96 0.76 2.26
CA VAL A 113 -10.67 1.45 2.43
C VAL A 113 -9.76 0.62 3.34
N VAL A 114 -8.53 0.40 2.88
CA VAL A 114 -7.50 -0.34 3.62
C VAL A 114 -6.43 0.62 4.09
N ALA A 115 -6.22 0.67 5.41
CA ALA A 115 -5.21 1.53 6.01
C ALA A 115 -3.79 0.96 5.84
N ASN A 116 -2.82 1.82 5.51
CA ASN A 116 -1.44 1.40 5.31
C ASN A 116 -0.43 2.40 5.89
N GLY A 117 0.57 1.87 6.59
CA GLY A 117 1.75 2.61 7.05
C GLY A 117 1.92 2.57 8.57
N GLU A 118 3.17 2.37 9.00
CA GLU A 118 3.59 2.32 10.41
C GLU A 118 2.89 1.29 11.30
N ILE A 119 2.57 0.13 10.71
CA ILE A 119 2.03 -1.04 11.43
C ILE A 119 3.15 -2.07 11.58
N TRP A 120 3.52 -2.36 12.82
CA TRP A 120 4.73 -3.10 13.19
C TRP A 120 4.47 -4.29 14.13
N ASP A 121 3.37 -4.25 14.87
CA ASP A 121 2.99 -5.22 15.90
C ASP A 121 1.46 -5.20 16.10
N TRP A 122 0.97 -5.96 17.08
CA TRP A 122 -0.45 -5.99 17.41
C TRP A 122 -0.98 -4.62 17.85
N GLN A 123 -0.24 -3.91 18.72
CA GLN A 123 -0.70 -2.64 19.30
C GLN A 123 -0.84 -1.55 18.21
N SER A 124 0.19 -1.35 17.39
CA SER A 124 0.17 -0.38 16.28
C SER A 124 -0.93 -0.69 15.26
N ALA A 125 -1.28 -1.97 15.05
CA ALA A 125 -2.43 -2.33 14.22
C ALA A 125 -3.77 -1.95 14.88
N GLN A 126 -3.96 -2.23 16.18
CA GLN A 126 -5.15 -1.82 16.91
C GLN A 126 -5.32 -0.30 16.93
N ASP A 127 -4.23 0.44 17.18
CA ASP A 127 -4.24 1.90 17.18
C ASP A 127 -4.61 2.45 15.80
N CYS A 128 -4.03 1.88 14.73
CA CYS A 128 -4.36 2.24 13.36
C CYS A 128 -5.85 2.00 13.06
N MET A 129 -6.39 0.82 13.39
CA MET A 129 -7.81 0.51 13.15
C MET A 129 -8.73 1.40 13.99
N ALA A 130 -8.38 1.70 15.24
CA ALA A 130 -9.14 2.58 16.11
C ALA A 130 -9.21 4.03 15.57
N VAL A 131 -8.08 4.58 15.12
CA VAL A 131 -8.02 5.96 14.59
C VAL A 131 -8.68 6.07 13.22
N THR A 132 -8.42 5.11 12.32
CA THR A 132 -8.94 5.16 10.95
C THR A 132 -10.41 4.72 10.87
N GLY A 133 -10.86 3.87 11.80
CA GLY A 133 -12.10 3.12 11.69
C GLY A 133 -12.08 2.09 10.56
N CYS A 134 -10.93 1.77 9.97
CA CYS A 134 -10.79 0.68 9.01
C CYS A 134 -10.74 -0.65 9.75
N ASP A 135 -11.37 -1.69 9.20
CA ASP A 135 -11.28 -3.08 9.67
C ASP A 135 -10.17 -3.88 8.98
N SER A 136 -9.56 -3.27 7.96
CA SER A 136 -8.58 -3.89 7.07
C SER A 136 -7.32 -3.05 7.01
N VAL A 137 -6.17 -3.71 7.17
CA VAL A 137 -4.85 -3.06 7.14
C VAL A 137 -3.91 -3.77 6.18
N MET A 138 -3.06 -3.00 5.51
CA MET A 138 -1.97 -3.52 4.68
C MET A 138 -0.63 -3.34 5.42
N ILE A 139 0.12 -4.43 5.56
CA ILE A 139 1.46 -4.44 6.15
C ILE A 139 2.54 -4.60 5.07
N GLY A 140 3.68 -3.95 5.28
CA GLY A 140 4.83 -3.99 4.37
C GLY A 140 6.11 -4.30 5.11
N ARG A 141 6.90 -3.27 5.45
CA ARG A 141 8.18 -3.41 6.16
C ARG A 141 8.08 -4.22 7.47
N GLY A 142 7.01 -4.06 8.24
CA GLY A 142 6.79 -4.84 9.46
C GLY A 142 6.77 -6.35 9.22
N ALA A 143 6.22 -6.81 8.09
CA ALA A 143 6.17 -8.23 7.76
C ALA A 143 7.56 -8.81 7.41
N LEU A 144 8.52 -7.96 7.00
CA LEU A 144 9.91 -8.38 6.80
C LEU A 144 10.67 -8.48 8.14
N ASN A 145 10.30 -7.65 9.13
CA ASN A 145 10.90 -7.69 10.47
C ASN A 145 10.34 -8.85 11.31
N VAL A 146 9.05 -9.14 11.14
CA VAL A 146 8.30 -10.18 11.86
C VAL A 146 7.54 -11.00 10.81
N PRO A 147 8.08 -12.14 10.33
CA PRO A 147 7.46 -12.91 9.25
C PRO A 147 6.05 -13.43 9.56
N ASN A 148 5.73 -13.64 10.85
CA ASN A 148 4.39 -14.02 11.29
C ASN A 148 3.52 -12.82 11.69
N LEU A 149 3.85 -11.58 11.28
CA LEU A 149 3.14 -10.36 11.71
C LEU A 149 1.64 -10.42 11.46
N SER A 150 1.18 -11.09 10.39
CA SER A 150 -0.24 -11.27 10.13
C SER A 150 -0.95 -12.06 11.23
N ARG A 151 -0.30 -13.08 11.82
CA ARG A 151 -0.83 -13.84 12.96
C ARG A 151 -0.76 -13.04 14.24
N VAL A 152 0.33 -12.29 14.45
CA VAL A 152 0.47 -11.36 15.57
C VAL A 152 -0.70 -10.36 15.58
N ILE A 153 -0.99 -9.72 14.44
CA ILE A 153 -2.08 -8.74 14.33
C ILE A 153 -3.46 -9.38 14.53
N LYS A 154 -3.71 -10.55 13.92
CA LYS A 154 -5.03 -11.19 13.95
C LYS A 154 -5.36 -11.88 15.28
N TYR A 155 -4.36 -12.47 15.93
CA TYR A 155 -4.56 -13.41 17.04
C TYR A 155 -3.74 -13.06 18.29
N ASN A 156 -3.00 -11.93 18.26
CA ASN A 156 -2.08 -11.53 19.33
C ASN A 156 -1.07 -12.64 19.69
N GLU A 157 -0.62 -13.39 18.68
CA GLU A 157 0.41 -14.41 18.84
C GLU A 157 1.80 -13.79 19.11
N PRO A 158 2.72 -14.53 19.75
CA PRO A 158 4.11 -14.09 19.91
C PRO A 158 4.78 -13.77 18.58
N ALA A 159 5.51 -12.65 18.53
CA ALA A 159 6.27 -12.25 17.35
C ALA A 159 7.48 -13.15 17.12
N HIS A 160 7.62 -13.69 15.91
CA HIS A 160 8.84 -14.35 15.46
C HIS A 160 9.76 -13.28 14.86
N ALA A 161 10.48 -12.56 15.71
CA ALA A 161 11.45 -11.58 15.22
C ALA A 161 12.54 -12.29 14.41
N VAL A 162 12.89 -11.74 13.24
CA VAL A 162 14.14 -12.14 12.58
C VAL A 162 15.28 -11.73 13.52
N ALA A 163 16.06 -12.69 14.00
CA ALA A 163 17.23 -12.38 14.82
C ALA A 163 18.09 -11.36 14.08
N ALA A 164 18.51 -10.29 14.78
CA ALA A 164 19.44 -9.30 14.26
C ALA A 164 20.83 -9.95 14.08
N GLY A 165 20.98 -10.77 13.04
CA GLY A 165 22.23 -11.37 12.64
C GLY A 165 22.95 -10.45 11.67
N GLY A 166 24.19 -10.07 11.99
CA GLY A 166 25.14 -9.50 11.04
C GLY A 166 25.32 -10.39 9.80
N PRO A 167 26.15 -9.99 8.83
CA PRO A 167 26.08 -10.51 7.47
C PRO A 167 26.26 -12.04 7.49
N ALA A 168 25.19 -12.75 7.17
CA ALA A 168 25.32 -14.09 6.63
C ALA A 168 25.91 -13.92 5.22
N VAL A 169 27.23 -13.72 5.16
CA VAL A 169 27.99 -13.99 3.96
C VAL A 169 27.76 -15.48 3.72
N ALA A 170 26.88 -15.80 2.77
CA ALA A 170 26.79 -17.14 2.24
C ALA A 170 28.19 -17.48 1.73
N LYS A 171 28.92 -18.32 2.46
CA LYS A 171 30.15 -18.92 1.97
C LYS A 171 29.77 -19.73 0.74
N ILE A 172 30.03 -19.16 -0.43
CA ILE A 172 30.08 -19.91 -1.68
C ILE A 172 31.27 -20.86 -1.51
N TYR A 173 31.01 -22.12 -1.20
CA TYR A 173 32.03 -23.15 -1.27
C TYR A 173 32.45 -23.26 -2.75
N PRO A 174 33.75 -23.15 -3.08
CA PRO A 174 34.19 -23.37 -4.44
C PRO A 174 33.92 -24.84 -4.80
N LEU A 175 33.24 -25.05 -5.92
CA LEU A 175 33.08 -26.36 -6.54
C LEU A 175 34.48 -26.99 -6.68
N GLY A 176 34.71 -28.10 -5.97
CA GLY A 176 35.92 -28.89 -6.10
C GLY A 176 36.10 -29.31 -7.55
N LYS A 177 37.31 -29.11 -8.09
CA LYS A 177 37.70 -29.68 -9.37
C LYS A 177 37.70 -31.20 -9.23
N ALA A 178 36.90 -31.87 -10.05
CA ALA A 178 37.00 -33.30 -10.27
C ALA A 178 38.39 -33.62 -10.84
N GLY A 179 39.09 -34.54 -10.19
CA GLY A 179 40.27 -35.25 -10.70
C GLY A 179 39.96 -36.73 -10.70
#